data_AF-A0A1E4ILJ2-F1
#
_entry.id   AF-A0A1E4ILJ2-F1
#
_cell.length_a   1.000
_cell.length_b   1.000
_cell.length_c   1.000
_cell.angle_alpha   90.00
_cell.angle_beta   90.00
_cell.angle_gamma   90.00
#
_symmetry.space_group_name_H-M   'P 1'
#
loop_
_entity.id
_entity.type
_entity.pdbx_description
1 polymer ?
#
loop_
_entity_poly.entity_id
_entity_poly.type
_entity_poly.pdbx_seq_one_letter_code
_entity_poly.pdbx_strand_id
1 'polypeptide(L)'
;MPRRGVLALLAAAVAGCAKPPPPPPPPPVDETLEGAINATLLDIARQLGEQAGVARVAVIDPLLDGRSGQQTKATERTTQALAAAAPKVLPGLHLLPFDEAGTRGAGWLLNGTLSALDGRTGSYRLTVALSNRVSGLVVARGVAPVRDAQLDLEPTRFYAESPSLVRDRAVQGYLETTEKPVGQPADALYLEQIPTAALLAQGQEAYNQERWDEAQKLMAAAAQREDGQQLRTFNGLYMANVKLGRAAEAEEAFGKIAALGLATSNLAVKILFRPGSTDFLGEAETYAMWLRQIARAAQGSSMCLMVVGHTSRTGGEQLNRALSQRRAQAVRERLVREVPALARAQRVRTEGRGWDENIVGTGTDDMRDALDRRVEFKVQSCT
;
A
#
# COMPACT_ATOMS: atom_id res chain seq x y z
N MET A 1 -33.75 -98.01 -23.05
CA MET A 1 -34.70 -97.29 -23.92
C MET A 1 -35.60 -96.40 -23.07
N PRO A 2 -35.79 -95.10 -23.38
CA PRO A 2 -34.79 -94.11 -23.75
C PRO A 2 -34.55 -93.08 -22.62
N ARG A 3 -33.31 -92.59 -22.56
CA ARG A 3 -32.81 -91.48 -21.73
C ARG A 3 -33.46 -90.17 -22.17
N ARG A 4 -33.99 -89.39 -21.23
CA ARG A 4 -34.31 -87.96 -21.45
C ARG A 4 -33.18 -87.12 -20.83
N GLY A 5 -32.37 -86.51 -21.69
CA GLY A 5 -31.37 -85.53 -21.30
C GLY A 5 -32.04 -84.18 -21.02
N VAL A 6 -31.69 -83.56 -19.90
CA VAL A 6 -32.01 -82.16 -19.60
C VAL A 6 -30.73 -81.37 -19.80
N LEU A 7 -30.72 -80.53 -20.84
CA LEU A 7 -29.68 -79.55 -21.11
C LEU A 7 -29.87 -78.37 -20.15
N ALA A 8 -28.92 -78.13 -19.25
CA ALA A 8 -28.86 -76.92 -18.44
C ALA A 8 -28.17 -75.82 -19.26
N LEU A 9 -28.91 -74.79 -19.67
CA LEU A 9 -28.33 -73.54 -20.18
C LEU A 9 -27.81 -72.72 -19.00
N LEU A 10 -26.48 -72.61 -18.86
CA LEU A 10 -25.86 -71.56 -18.06
C LEU A 10 -25.96 -70.23 -18.82
N ALA A 11 -26.75 -69.29 -18.32
CA ALA A 11 -26.69 -67.90 -18.74
C ALA A 11 -25.52 -67.22 -18.00
N ALA A 12 -24.43 -66.95 -18.72
CA ALA A 12 -23.33 -66.13 -18.22
C ALA A 12 -23.79 -64.65 -18.17
N ALA A 13 -24.05 -64.14 -16.98
CA ALA A 13 -24.27 -62.72 -16.77
C ALA A 13 -22.93 -61.97 -16.94
N VAL A 14 -22.81 -61.24 -18.05
CA VAL A 14 -21.69 -60.32 -18.29
C VAL A 14 -21.91 -59.11 -17.39
N ALA A 15 -21.30 -59.11 -16.20
CA ALA A 15 -21.25 -57.93 -15.34
C ALA A 15 -20.34 -56.89 -16.01
N GLY A 16 -20.94 -55.96 -16.74
CA GLY A 16 -20.24 -54.79 -17.25
C GLY A 16 -19.71 -53.94 -16.11
N CYS A 17 -18.39 -53.77 -16.03
CA CYS A 17 -17.75 -52.82 -15.13
C CYS A 17 -18.19 -51.39 -15.51
N ALA A 18 -19.22 -50.87 -14.84
CA ALA A 18 -19.58 -49.46 -14.93
C ALA A 18 -18.49 -48.65 -14.22
N LYS A 19 -17.75 -47.84 -14.99
CA LYS A 19 -16.73 -46.93 -14.46
C LYS A 19 -17.42 -45.98 -13.47
N PRO A 20 -16.90 -45.77 -12.25
CA PRO A 20 -17.50 -44.85 -11.28
C PRO A 20 -17.73 -43.48 -11.94
N PRO A 21 -18.87 -42.83 -11.69
CA PRO A 21 -19.11 -41.50 -12.24
C PRO A 21 -17.98 -40.56 -11.79
N PRO A 22 -17.51 -39.66 -12.67
CA PRO A 22 -16.48 -38.70 -12.30
C PRO A 22 -16.95 -37.89 -11.08
N PRO A 23 -16.04 -37.58 -10.14
CA PRO A 23 -16.39 -36.77 -8.98
C PRO A 23 -17.02 -35.45 -9.44
N PRO A 24 -18.03 -34.94 -8.72
CA PRO A 24 -18.65 -33.67 -9.06
C PRO A 24 -17.58 -32.57 -9.09
N PRO A 25 -17.72 -31.58 -9.99
CA PRO A 25 -16.80 -30.44 -10.02
C PRO A 25 -16.77 -29.77 -8.64
N PRO A 26 -15.60 -29.26 -8.21
CA PRO A 26 -15.51 -28.56 -6.93
C PRO A 26 -16.51 -27.40 -6.89
N PRO A 27 -17.05 -27.08 -5.70
CA PRO A 27 -17.96 -25.95 -5.57
C PRO A 27 -17.31 -24.66 -6.09
N PRO A 28 -18.09 -23.74 -6.67
CA PRO A 28 -17.57 -22.46 -7.13
C PRO A 28 -16.85 -21.74 -5.98
N VAL A 29 -15.69 -21.14 -6.26
CA VAL A 29 -15.04 -20.25 -5.32
C VAL A 29 -15.92 -19.02 -5.15
N ASP A 30 -16.30 -18.70 -3.92
CA ASP A 30 -16.96 -17.44 -3.60
C ASP A 30 -15.93 -16.31 -3.71
N GLU A 31 -15.95 -15.62 -4.86
CA GLU A 31 -15.04 -14.52 -5.18
C GLU A 31 -15.56 -13.17 -4.65
N THR A 32 -16.61 -13.13 -3.82
CA THR A 32 -16.98 -11.91 -3.09
C THR A 32 -15.88 -11.49 -2.10
N LEU A 33 -15.91 -10.25 -1.61
CA LEU A 33 -14.95 -9.81 -0.60
C LEU A 33 -15.03 -10.67 0.67
N GLU A 34 -16.25 -10.95 1.13
CA GLU A 34 -16.53 -11.77 2.30
C GLU A 34 -16.10 -13.23 2.07
N GLY A 35 -16.37 -13.78 0.88
CA GLY A 35 -15.92 -15.11 0.45
C GLY A 35 -14.40 -15.24 0.44
N ALA A 36 -13.69 -14.24 -0.10
CA ALA A 36 -12.24 -14.18 -0.13
C ALA A 36 -11.64 -14.05 1.28
N ILE A 37 -12.22 -13.23 2.16
CA ILE A 37 -11.81 -13.14 3.57
C ILE A 37 -11.95 -14.50 4.26
N ASN A 38 -13.09 -15.18 4.08
CA ASN A 38 -13.30 -16.50 4.66
C ASN A 38 -12.29 -17.53 4.10
N ALA A 39 -12.05 -17.51 2.79
CA ALA A 39 -11.09 -18.40 2.14
C ALA A 39 -9.65 -18.17 2.63
N THR A 40 -9.22 -16.92 2.77
CA THR A 40 -7.87 -16.60 3.30
C THR A 40 -7.71 -17.04 4.75
N LEU A 41 -8.71 -16.81 5.61
CA LEU A 41 -8.69 -17.25 7.00
C LEU A 41 -8.70 -18.77 7.15
N LEU A 42 -9.50 -19.48 6.33
CA LEU A 42 -9.52 -20.94 6.31
C LEU A 42 -8.18 -21.53 5.84
N ASP A 43 -7.54 -20.90 4.87
CA ASP A 43 -6.21 -21.32 4.42
C ASP A 43 -5.15 -21.11 5.52
N ILE A 44 -5.20 -19.98 6.23
CA ILE A 44 -4.38 -19.75 7.42
C ILE A 44 -4.65 -20.82 8.50
N ALA A 45 -5.91 -21.13 8.79
CA ALA A 45 -6.28 -22.15 9.77
C ALA A 45 -5.71 -23.53 9.38
N ARG A 46 -5.83 -23.90 8.11
CA ARG A 46 -5.29 -25.15 7.55
C ARG A 46 -3.77 -25.23 7.68
N GLN A 47 -3.06 -24.13 7.43
CA GLN A 47 -1.60 -24.07 7.56
C GLN A 47 -1.13 -24.15 9.01
N LEU A 48 -1.91 -23.60 9.96
CA LEU A 48 -1.65 -23.76 11.38
C LEU A 48 -1.95 -25.20 11.86
N GLY A 49 -2.89 -25.91 11.24
CA GLY A 49 -3.24 -27.29 11.62
C GLY A 49 -3.69 -27.37 13.09
N GLU A 50 -3.10 -28.30 13.86
CA GLU A 50 -3.38 -28.43 15.30
C GLU A 50 -3.08 -27.15 16.10
N GLN A 51 -2.13 -26.35 15.60
CA GLN A 51 -1.78 -25.09 16.23
C GLN A 51 -2.91 -24.07 16.11
N ALA A 52 -3.90 -24.22 15.22
CA ALA A 52 -4.99 -23.25 15.02
C ALA A 52 -5.84 -23.01 16.29
N GLY A 53 -5.99 -24.02 17.15
CA GLY A 53 -6.76 -23.92 18.40
C GLY A 53 -5.98 -23.33 19.58
N VAL A 54 -4.67 -23.13 19.45
CA VAL A 54 -3.83 -22.57 20.52
C VAL A 54 -4.11 -21.08 20.67
N ALA A 55 -4.37 -20.65 21.90
CA ALA A 55 -4.65 -19.25 22.23
C ALA A 55 -3.45 -18.34 21.85
N ARG A 56 -3.73 -17.29 21.09
CA ARG A 56 -2.78 -16.29 20.62
C ARG A 56 -3.38 -14.91 20.73
N VAL A 57 -2.59 -13.95 21.21
CA VAL A 57 -2.96 -12.54 21.19
C VAL A 57 -2.36 -11.92 19.93
N ALA A 58 -3.23 -11.37 19.09
CA ALA A 58 -2.86 -10.80 17.80
C ALA A 58 -3.45 -9.40 17.61
N VAL A 59 -2.88 -8.68 16.66
CA VAL A 59 -3.44 -7.43 16.12
C VAL A 59 -3.52 -7.53 14.60
N ILE A 60 -4.37 -6.70 13.99
CA ILE A 60 -4.44 -6.53 12.54
C ILE A 60 -3.91 -5.13 12.23
N ASP A 61 -2.77 -5.05 11.54
CA ASP A 61 -2.32 -3.80 10.91
C ASP A 61 -3.24 -3.49 9.71
N PRO A 62 -3.78 -2.27 9.58
CA PRO A 62 -4.69 -1.91 8.50
C PRO A 62 -4.19 -2.29 7.11
N LEU A 63 -5.06 -2.92 6.32
CA LEU A 63 -4.70 -3.41 5.00
C LEU A 63 -4.38 -2.27 4.03
N LEU A 64 -3.44 -2.52 3.13
CA LEU A 64 -2.98 -1.56 2.13
C LEU A 64 -3.34 -2.03 0.71
N ASP A 65 -3.46 -1.08 -0.21
CA ASP A 65 -3.40 -1.40 -1.63
C ASP A 65 -1.97 -1.83 -1.97
N GLY A 66 -1.80 -3.02 -2.55
CA GLY A 66 -0.47 -3.59 -2.77
C GLY A 66 0.36 -2.87 -3.83
N ARG A 67 -0.25 -2.04 -4.68
CA ARG A 67 0.46 -1.25 -5.70
C ARG A 67 1.01 0.05 -5.14
N SER A 68 0.15 0.81 -4.46
CA SER A 68 0.46 2.16 -3.97
C SER A 68 1.02 2.17 -2.54
N GLY A 69 0.72 1.14 -1.73
CA GLY A 69 1.02 1.13 -0.29
C GLY A 69 0.11 2.08 0.51
N GLN A 70 -1.02 2.50 -0.05
CA GLN A 70 -1.98 3.39 0.60
C GLN A 70 -3.19 2.63 1.11
N GLN A 71 -3.85 3.18 2.13
CA GLN A 71 -5.21 2.75 2.46
C GLN A 71 -6.20 3.35 1.47
N THR A 72 -7.17 2.55 1.06
CA THR A 72 -8.34 2.95 0.26
C THR A 72 -9.61 2.62 1.01
N LYS A 73 -10.76 3.09 0.53
CA LYS A 73 -12.07 2.71 1.09
C LYS A 73 -12.31 1.20 1.06
N ALA A 74 -11.85 0.52 0.00
CA ALA A 74 -11.89 -0.92 -0.10
C ALA A 74 -11.02 -1.61 0.97
N THR A 75 -9.80 -1.12 1.25
CA THR A 75 -8.93 -1.74 2.25
C THR A 75 -9.40 -1.45 3.68
N GLU A 76 -9.97 -0.28 3.96
CA GLU A 76 -10.65 0.02 5.23
C GLU A 76 -11.80 -0.99 5.48
N ARG A 77 -12.70 -1.16 4.50
CA ARG A 77 -13.79 -2.15 4.57
C ARG A 77 -13.26 -3.57 4.75
N THR A 78 -12.21 -3.94 4.01
CA THR A 78 -11.61 -5.27 4.10
C THR A 78 -11.02 -5.53 5.49
N THR A 79 -10.35 -4.53 6.08
CA THR A 79 -9.78 -4.62 7.44
C THR A 79 -10.89 -4.87 8.47
N GLN A 80 -11.98 -4.11 8.40
CA GLN A 80 -13.12 -4.25 9.31
C GLN A 80 -13.78 -5.64 9.18
N ALA A 81 -14.02 -6.09 7.95
CA ALA A 81 -14.61 -7.40 7.69
C ALA A 81 -13.69 -8.55 8.12
N LEU A 82 -12.37 -8.43 7.88
CA LEU A 82 -11.37 -9.39 8.33
C LEU A 82 -11.33 -9.48 9.86
N ALA A 83 -11.33 -8.34 10.57
CA ALA A 83 -11.35 -8.32 12.03
C ALA A 83 -12.61 -8.97 12.62
N ALA A 84 -13.76 -8.79 11.96
CA ALA A 84 -15.03 -9.41 12.37
C ALA A 84 -15.10 -10.92 12.08
N ALA A 85 -14.41 -11.39 11.04
CA ALA A 85 -14.42 -12.79 10.60
C ALA A 85 -13.34 -13.64 11.29
N ALA A 86 -12.14 -13.08 11.53
CA ALA A 86 -10.99 -13.78 12.06
C ALA A 86 -11.27 -14.59 13.34
N PRO A 87 -11.87 -14.05 14.42
CA PRO A 87 -12.13 -14.84 15.63
C PRO A 87 -13.18 -15.94 15.45
N LYS A 88 -14.01 -15.87 14.40
CA LYS A 88 -15.01 -16.90 14.08
C LYS A 88 -14.38 -18.11 13.38
N VAL A 89 -13.40 -17.85 12.52
CA VAL A 89 -12.71 -18.88 11.71
C VAL A 89 -11.48 -19.43 12.44
N LEU A 90 -10.79 -18.59 13.21
CA LEU A 90 -9.61 -18.88 14.01
C LEU A 90 -9.94 -18.67 15.50
N PRO A 91 -10.64 -19.61 16.17
CA PRO A 91 -11.12 -19.41 17.55
C PRO A 91 -9.98 -19.25 18.57
N GLY A 92 -8.77 -19.72 18.27
CA GLY A 92 -7.59 -19.49 19.10
C GLY A 92 -6.99 -18.08 18.95
N LEU A 93 -7.47 -17.25 18.03
CA LEU A 93 -6.94 -15.92 17.77
C LEU A 93 -7.75 -14.85 18.52
N HIS A 94 -7.16 -14.27 19.56
CA HIS A 94 -7.71 -13.16 20.32
C HIS A 94 -7.16 -11.84 19.76
N LEU A 95 -8.03 -11.04 19.14
CA LEU A 95 -7.66 -9.76 18.56
C LEU A 95 -7.72 -8.64 19.60
N LEU A 96 -6.64 -7.86 19.67
CA LEU A 96 -6.61 -6.56 20.35
C LEU A 96 -6.73 -5.43 19.32
N PRO A 97 -7.14 -4.22 19.75
CA PRO A 97 -7.07 -3.04 18.89
C PRO A 97 -5.65 -2.78 18.39
N PHE A 98 -5.53 -2.25 17.16
CA PHE A 98 -4.25 -1.81 16.62
C PHE A 98 -3.87 -0.43 17.17
N ASP A 99 -3.49 -0.42 18.45
CA ASP A 99 -3.01 0.74 19.19
C ASP A 99 -1.72 0.40 19.96
N GLU A 100 -1.15 1.37 20.68
CA GLU A 100 0.08 1.14 21.45
C GLU A 100 -0.08 0.04 22.52
N ALA A 101 -1.25 -0.08 23.15
CA ALA A 101 -1.48 -1.10 24.18
C ALA A 101 -1.62 -2.50 23.56
N GLY A 102 -2.44 -2.63 22.53
CA GLY A 102 -2.68 -3.86 21.81
C GLY A 102 -1.42 -4.38 21.10
N THR A 103 -0.67 -3.48 20.45
CA THR A 103 0.61 -3.86 19.83
C THR A 103 1.69 -4.22 20.83
N ARG A 104 1.69 -3.72 22.07
CA ARG A 104 2.61 -4.24 23.11
C ARG A 104 2.21 -5.63 23.61
N GLY A 105 0.91 -5.90 23.71
CA GLY A 105 0.39 -7.18 24.21
C GLY A 105 0.34 -8.32 23.19
N ALA A 106 0.38 -8.00 21.89
CA ALA A 106 0.22 -8.99 20.83
C ALA A 106 1.56 -9.57 20.34
N GLY A 107 1.76 -10.87 20.55
CA GLY A 107 2.89 -11.63 19.98
C GLY A 107 2.71 -11.99 18.50
N TRP A 108 1.53 -11.75 17.94
CA TRP A 108 1.17 -12.12 16.57
C TRP A 108 0.60 -10.93 15.80
N LEU A 109 0.84 -10.92 14.50
CA LEU A 109 0.47 -9.83 13.60
C LEU A 109 -0.21 -10.40 12.36
N LEU A 110 -1.40 -9.93 12.09
CA LEU A 110 -2.01 -10.04 10.78
C LEU A 110 -1.75 -8.75 10.00
N ASN A 111 -1.32 -8.90 8.76
CA ASN A 111 -1.22 -7.80 7.81
C ASN A 111 -1.62 -8.31 6.41
N GLY A 112 -2.06 -7.42 5.53
CA GLY A 112 -2.52 -7.85 4.22
C GLY A 112 -2.62 -6.75 3.17
N THR A 113 -2.83 -7.19 1.94
CA THR A 113 -3.02 -6.31 0.79
C THR A 113 -4.22 -6.72 -0.03
N LEU A 114 -4.94 -5.72 -0.56
CA LEU A 114 -5.89 -5.88 -1.65
C LEU A 114 -5.27 -5.30 -2.90
N SER A 115 -4.93 -6.13 -3.88
CA SER A 115 -4.19 -5.70 -5.07
C SER A 115 -5.00 -5.92 -6.34
N ALA A 116 -5.19 -4.87 -7.15
CA ALA A 116 -5.80 -5.01 -8.47
C ALA A 116 -4.97 -5.94 -9.38
N LEU A 117 -5.64 -6.77 -10.18
CA LEU A 117 -5.00 -7.62 -11.19
C LEU A 117 -4.89 -6.87 -12.52
N ASP A 118 -3.70 -6.91 -13.14
CA ASP A 118 -3.45 -6.19 -14.38
C ASP A 118 -4.40 -6.60 -15.52
N GLY A 119 -4.93 -5.59 -16.21
CA GLY A 119 -5.82 -5.76 -17.36
C GLY A 119 -7.19 -6.39 -17.04
N ARG A 120 -7.57 -6.48 -15.76
CA ARG A 120 -8.83 -7.11 -15.32
C ARG A 120 -9.61 -6.22 -14.36
N THR A 121 -10.37 -5.27 -14.92
CA THR A 121 -11.25 -4.39 -14.14
C THR A 121 -12.16 -5.21 -13.22
N GLY A 122 -12.27 -4.80 -11.95
CA GLY A 122 -13.09 -5.49 -10.95
C GLY A 122 -12.52 -6.82 -10.46
N SER A 123 -11.27 -7.17 -10.80
CA SER A 123 -10.59 -8.37 -10.29
C SER A 123 -9.38 -8.01 -9.43
N TYR A 124 -9.31 -8.58 -8.23
CA TYR A 124 -8.28 -8.30 -7.24
C TYR A 124 -7.76 -9.59 -6.60
N ARG A 125 -6.64 -9.46 -5.90
CA ARG A 125 -6.08 -10.49 -5.02
C ARG A 125 -6.05 -9.96 -3.60
N LEU A 126 -6.74 -10.65 -2.69
CA LEU A 126 -6.57 -10.47 -1.25
C LEU A 126 -5.46 -11.41 -0.77
N THR A 127 -4.45 -10.85 -0.13
CA THR A 127 -3.37 -11.60 0.53
C THR A 127 -3.31 -11.19 2.00
N VAL A 128 -3.33 -12.17 2.90
CA VAL A 128 -3.24 -11.94 4.35
C VAL A 128 -2.14 -12.85 4.90
N ALA A 129 -1.16 -12.26 5.58
CA ALA A 129 -0.08 -12.95 6.25
C ALA A 129 -0.29 -12.92 7.77
N LEU A 130 0.04 -14.03 8.44
CA LEU A 130 0.14 -14.13 9.89
C LEU A 130 1.61 -14.29 10.26
N SER A 131 2.14 -13.34 11.03
CA SER A 131 3.52 -13.34 11.51
C SER A 131 3.58 -13.54 13.01
N ASN A 132 4.55 -14.32 13.47
CA ASN A 132 4.94 -14.38 14.87
C ASN A 132 6.01 -13.30 15.11
N ARG A 133 5.70 -12.32 15.96
CA ARG A 133 6.59 -11.17 16.22
C ARG A 133 7.77 -11.51 17.12
N VAL A 134 7.68 -12.61 17.89
CA VAL A 134 8.77 -13.08 18.76
C VAL A 134 9.82 -13.83 17.94
N SER A 135 9.40 -14.74 17.05
CA SER A 135 10.34 -15.45 16.17
C SER A 135 10.72 -14.68 14.91
N GLY A 136 9.94 -13.65 14.55
CA GLY A 136 10.13 -12.87 13.33
C GLY A 136 9.72 -13.60 12.05
N LEU A 137 8.97 -14.70 12.13
CA LEU A 137 8.62 -15.54 10.98
C LEU A 137 7.18 -15.31 10.52
N VAL A 138 6.96 -15.38 9.20
CA VAL A 138 5.64 -15.56 8.60
C VAL A 138 5.23 -17.01 8.77
N VAL A 139 4.21 -17.29 9.58
CA VAL A 139 3.81 -18.66 9.96
C VAL A 139 2.65 -19.22 9.13
N ALA A 140 1.89 -18.35 8.48
CA ALA A 140 0.78 -18.72 7.62
C ALA A 140 0.47 -17.57 6.67
N ARG A 141 -0.05 -17.88 5.48
CA ARG A 141 -0.45 -16.89 4.49
C ARG A 141 -1.62 -17.39 3.67
N GLY A 142 -2.73 -16.66 3.69
CA GLY A 142 -3.89 -16.91 2.84
C GLY A 142 -3.88 -16.01 1.60
N VAL A 143 -4.29 -16.56 0.46
CA VAL A 143 -4.45 -15.82 -0.79
C VAL A 143 -5.79 -16.19 -1.42
N ALA A 144 -6.60 -15.21 -1.80
CA ALA A 144 -7.87 -15.44 -2.49
C ALA A 144 -8.14 -14.40 -3.59
N PRO A 145 -8.78 -14.81 -4.70
CA PRO A 145 -9.29 -13.88 -5.69
C PRO A 145 -10.51 -13.14 -5.14
N VAL A 146 -10.65 -11.87 -5.51
CA VAL A 146 -11.85 -11.05 -5.28
C VAL A 146 -12.34 -10.56 -6.63
N ARG A 147 -13.64 -10.70 -6.90
CA ARG A 147 -14.33 -10.10 -8.04
C ARG A 147 -15.43 -9.18 -7.55
N ASP A 148 -15.17 -7.89 -7.67
CA ASP A 148 -16.14 -6.85 -7.32
C ASP A 148 -15.80 -5.56 -8.09
N ALA A 149 -16.56 -5.31 -9.16
CA ALA A 149 -16.39 -4.11 -9.97
C ALA A 149 -16.81 -2.82 -9.25
N GLN A 150 -17.47 -2.92 -8.09
CA GLN A 150 -17.98 -1.79 -7.30
C GLN A 150 -17.10 -1.47 -6.08
N LEU A 151 -15.96 -2.13 -5.92
CA LEU A 151 -15.01 -1.77 -4.86
C LEU A 151 -14.57 -0.31 -5.01
N ASP A 152 -14.74 0.44 -3.94
CA ASP A 152 -14.29 1.82 -3.85
C ASP A 152 -12.79 1.85 -3.58
N LEU A 153 -12.02 2.09 -4.64
CA LEU A 153 -10.56 2.18 -4.58
C LEU A 153 -10.07 3.60 -4.30
N GLU A 154 -10.94 4.54 -3.98
CA GLU A 154 -10.50 5.89 -3.63
C GLU A 154 -9.58 5.84 -2.40
N PRO A 155 -8.41 6.52 -2.44
CA PRO A 155 -7.56 6.65 -1.27
C PRO A 155 -8.32 7.28 -0.11
N THR A 156 -7.98 6.91 1.13
CA THR A 156 -8.55 7.60 2.30
C THR A 156 -8.15 9.08 2.28
N ARG A 157 -8.88 9.94 3.02
CA ARG A 157 -8.65 11.40 2.99
C ARG A 157 -7.19 11.75 3.28
N PHE A 158 -6.59 11.09 4.27
CA PHE A 158 -5.18 11.26 4.60
C PHE A 158 -4.27 11.05 3.37
N TYR A 159 -4.46 9.96 2.63
CA TYR A 159 -3.63 9.64 1.47
C TYR A 159 -3.98 10.50 0.25
N ALA A 160 -5.25 10.85 0.06
CA ALA A 160 -5.72 11.72 -1.00
C ALA A 160 -5.08 13.12 -0.88
N GLU A 161 -5.14 13.72 0.32
CA GLU A 161 -4.63 15.06 0.61
C GLU A 161 -3.12 15.12 0.89
N SER A 162 -2.45 13.98 1.11
CA SER A 162 -1.01 13.94 1.37
C SER A 162 -0.20 14.62 0.27
N PRO A 163 0.76 15.50 0.60
CA PRO A 163 1.52 16.27 -0.39
C PRO A 163 2.53 15.41 -1.15
N SER A 164 2.95 14.28 -0.57
CA SER A 164 3.94 13.38 -1.14
C SER A 164 3.50 11.91 -1.08
N LEU A 165 4.13 11.06 -1.90
CA LEU A 165 3.95 9.62 -1.84
C LEU A 165 4.43 9.09 -0.48
N VAL A 166 3.56 8.35 0.20
CA VAL A 166 3.82 7.76 1.51
C VAL A 166 4.21 6.29 1.36
N ARG A 167 5.31 6.04 0.66
CA ARG A 167 5.84 4.67 0.45
C ARG A 167 7.28 4.59 0.91
N ASP A 168 7.49 4.73 2.21
CA ASP A 168 8.80 4.62 2.85
C ASP A 168 9.24 3.17 3.07
N ARG A 169 10.41 2.98 3.70
CA ARG A 169 11.00 1.67 3.96
C ARG A 169 10.12 0.80 4.88
N ALA A 170 9.33 1.41 5.77
CA ALA A 170 8.40 0.69 6.64
C ALA A 170 7.24 0.11 5.81
N VAL A 171 6.65 0.90 4.91
CA VAL A 171 5.64 0.42 3.95
C VAL A 171 6.19 -0.69 3.07
N GLN A 172 7.42 -0.53 2.57
CA GLN A 172 8.03 -1.58 1.76
C GLN A 172 8.21 -2.89 2.55
N GLY A 173 8.63 -2.80 3.82
CA GLY A 173 8.72 -3.96 4.72
C GLY A 173 7.37 -4.63 5.00
N TYR A 174 6.31 -3.83 5.16
CA TYR A 174 4.93 -4.32 5.25
C TYR A 174 4.53 -5.12 4.01
N LEU A 175 4.73 -4.55 2.82
CA LEU A 175 4.34 -5.15 1.54
C LEU A 175 5.13 -6.44 1.28
N GLU A 176 6.44 -6.42 1.52
CA GLU A 176 7.30 -7.59 1.39
C GLU A 176 6.90 -8.69 2.36
N THR A 177 6.66 -8.37 3.63
CA THR A 177 6.20 -9.34 4.65
C THR A 177 4.89 -10.00 4.23
N THR A 178 3.95 -9.24 3.67
CA THR A 178 2.68 -9.78 3.16
C THR A 178 2.88 -10.87 2.11
N GLU A 179 3.88 -10.69 1.24
CA GLU A 179 4.16 -11.58 0.10
C GLU A 179 5.20 -12.68 0.42
N LYS A 180 5.81 -12.68 1.62
CA LYS A 180 6.77 -13.71 2.03
C LYS A 180 6.11 -15.11 2.09
N PRO A 181 6.78 -16.16 1.61
CA PRO A 181 6.35 -17.54 1.85
C PRO A 181 6.33 -17.90 3.34
N VAL A 182 5.53 -18.89 3.70
CA VAL A 182 5.50 -19.44 5.06
C VAL A 182 6.88 -19.99 5.45
N GLY A 183 7.29 -19.72 6.68
CA GLY A 183 8.58 -20.10 7.26
C GLY A 183 9.71 -19.10 6.97
N GLN A 184 9.48 -18.08 6.14
CA GLN A 184 10.47 -17.04 5.85
C GLN A 184 10.42 -15.92 6.89
N PRO A 185 11.54 -15.21 7.12
CA PRO A 185 11.57 -14.05 8.00
C PRO A 185 10.70 -12.93 7.41
N ALA A 186 9.84 -12.39 8.26
CA ALA A 186 9.20 -11.10 8.05
C ALA A 186 10.27 -9.99 8.03
N ASP A 187 9.91 -8.83 7.50
CA ASP A 187 10.80 -7.69 7.51
C ASP A 187 11.04 -7.20 8.95
N ALA A 188 12.30 -7.23 9.38
CA ALA A 188 12.66 -6.95 10.77
C ALA A 188 12.34 -5.49 11.17
N LEU A 189 12.65 -4.54 10.29
CA LEU A 189 12.37 -3.12 10.53
C LEU A 189 10.87 -2.89 10.68
N TYR A 190 10.06 -3.45 9.78
CA TYR A 190 8.61 -3.36 9.88
C TYR A 190 8.09 -3.92 11.22
N LEU A 191 8.54 -5.12 11.63
CA LEU A 191 8.10 -5.73 12.90
C LEU A 191 8.49 -4.91 14.14
N GLU A 192 9.67 -4.32 14.13
CA GLU A 192 10.16 -3.44 15.19
C GLU A 192 9.31 -2.17 15.30
N GLN A 193 8.90 -1.62 14.16
CA GLN A 193 8.16 -0.37 14.06
C GLN A 193 6.65 -0.49 14.29
N ILE A 194 6.12 -1.68 14.56
CA ILE A 194 4.67 -1.90 14.78
C ILE A 194 4.04 -0.97 15.84
N PRO A 195 4.66 -0.70 17.00
CA PRO A 195 4.08 0.25 17.96
C PRO A 195 3.93 1.67 17.37
N THR A 196 4.91 2.11 16.56
CA THR A 196 4.84 3.39 15.85
C THR A 196 3.83 3.36 14.72
N ALA A 197 3.73 2.25 13.98
CA ALA A 197 2.73 2.06 12.94
C ALA A 197 1.31 2.17 13.51
N ALA A 198 1.06 1.63 14.70
CA ALA A 198 -0.22 1.76 15.39
C ALA A 198 -0.53 3.21 15.80
N LEU A 199 0.43 3.94 16.36
CA LEU A 199 0.25 5.36 16.67
C LEU A 199 -0.04 6.19 15.41
N LEU A 200 0.67 5.92 14.31
CA LEU A 200 0.43 6.56 13.03
C LEU A 200 -0.92 6.18 12.43
N ALA A 201 -1.38 4.93 12.60
CA ALA A 201 -2.70 4.50 12.15
C ALA A 201 -3.81 5.25 12.90
N GLN A 202 -3.67 5.44 14.22
CA GLN A 202 -4.60 6.27 14.98
C GLN A 202 -4.60 7.73 14.52
N GLY A 203 -3.43 8.31 14.25
CA GLY A 203 -3.33 9.68 13.74
C GLY A 203 -3.95 9.86 12.35
N GLN A 204 -3.77 8.87 11.47
CA GLN A 204 -4.42 8.84 10.15
C GLN A 204 -5.94 8.74 10.29
N GLU A 205 -6.43 7.89 11.18
CA GLU A 205 -7.86 7.73 11.42
C GLU A 205 -8.48 9.01 11.99
N ALA A 206 -7.82 9.65 12.95
CA ALA A 206 -8.23 10.95 13.46
C ALA A 206 -8.30 11.99 12.32
N TYR A 207 -7.33 11.98 11.40
CA TYR A 207 -7.36 12.86 10.22
C TYR A 207 -8.52 12.53 9.27
N ASN A 208 -8.73 11.24 8.96
CA ASN A 208 -9.83 10.79 8.11
C ASN A 208 -11.21 11.20 8.66
N GLN A 209 -11.33 11.26 9.98
CA GLN A 209 -12.53 11.68 10.71
C GLN A 209 -12.59 13.19 11.04
N GLU A 210 -11.70 14.00 10.46
CA GLU A 210 -11.66 15.46 10.67
C GLU A 210 -11.33 15.92 12.10
N ARG A 211 -10.78 15.04 12.92
CA ARG A 211 -10.29 15.35 14.27
C ARG A 211 -8.87 15.91 14.19
N TRP A 212 -8.73 17.09 13.60
CA TRP A 212 -7.44 17.70 13.23
C TRP A 212 -6.48 17.88 14.41
N ASP A 213 -6.97 18.35 15.56
CA ASP A 213 -6.15 18.50 16.76
C ASP A 213 -5.63 17.16 17.30
N GLU A 214 -6.45 16.12 17.23
CA GLU A 214 -6.04 14.78 17.68
C GLU A 214 -5.05 14.16 16.69
N ALA A 215 -5.30 14.28 15.39
CA ALA A 215 -4.37 13.87 14.35
C ALA A 215 -3.01 14.56 14.53
N GLN A 216 -3.00 15.87 14.78
CA GLN A 216 -1.79 16.64 15.02
C GLN A 216 -1.04 16.13 16.26
N LYS A 217 -1.74 15.88 17.38
CA LYS A 217 -1.15 15.35 18.62
C LYS A 217 -0.53 13.97 18.41
N LEU A 218 -1.24 13.05 17.77
CA LEU A 218 -0.77 11.69 17.52
C LEU A 218 0.43 11.67 16.57
N MET A 219 0.40 12.48 15.51
CA MET A 219 1.52 12.63 14.58
C MET A 219 2.72 13.31 15.24
N ALA A 220 2.50 14.29 16.12
CA ALA A 220 3.58 14.92 16.91
C ALA A 220 4.21 13.94 17.89
N ALA A 221 3.41 13.09 18.55
CA ALA A 221 3.90 12.04 19.43
C ALA A 221 4.74 11.01 18.66
N ALA A 222 4.32 10.61 17.45
CA ALA A 222 5.12 9.76 16.58
C ALA A 222 6.43 10.45 16.18
N ALA A 223 6.41 11.76 15.87
CA ALA A 223 7.61 12.53 15.53
C ALA A 223 8.61 12.69 16.68
N GLN A 224 8.25 12.40 17.94
CA GLN A 224 9.20 12.37 19.06
C GLN A 224 9.96 11.05 19.14
N ARG A 225 9.52 10.02 18.40
CA ARG A 225 10.17 8.71 18.38
C ARG A 225 11.25 8.67 17.30
N GLU A 226 12.35 7.98 17.59
CA GLU A 226 13.43 7.76 16.62
C GLU A 226 12.92 6.96 15.42
N ASP A 227 12.16 5.90 15.69
CA ASP A 227 11.52 5.07 14.67
C ASP A 227 10.30 5.73 14.01
N GLY A 228 9.88 6.91 14.49
CA GLY A 228 8.79 7.72 13.93
C GLY A 228 9.23 8.84 13.00
N GLN A 229 10.53 8.97 12.71
CA GLN A 229 11.07 9.90 11.71
C GLN A 229 10.76 9.43 10.27
N GLN A 230 9.49 9.35 9.91
CA GLN A 230 8.98 8.79 8.66
C GLN A 230 8.22 9.82 7.83
N LEU A 231 8.16 9.63 6.51
CA LEU A 231 7.44 10.54 5.61
C LEU A 231 5.96 10.65 6.00
N ARG A 232 5.35 9.54 6.42
CA ARG A 232 3.95 9.51 6.87
C ARG A 232 3.69 10.45 8.06
N THR A 233 4.59 10.44 9.04
CA THR A 233 4.51 11.28 10.23
C THR A 233 4.47 12.76 9.84
N PHE A 234 5.42 13.18 9.01
CA PHE A 234 5.55 14.58 8.65
C PHE A 234 4.50 15.03 7.63
N ASN A 235 4.02 14.14 6.75
CA ASN A 235 2.83 14.39 5.94
C ASN A 235 1.60 14.65 6.82
N GLY A 236 1.39 13.84 7.86
CA GLY A 236 0.30 14.04 8.80
C GLY A 236 0.40 15.34 9.58
N LEU A 237 1.60 15.68 10.08
CA LEU A 237 1.85 16.97 10.73
C LEU A 237 1.60 18.15 9.80
N TYR A 238 2.12 18.10 8.58
CA TYR A 238 1.90 19.14 7.56
C TYR A 238 0.40 19.36 7.34
N MET A 239 -0.32 18.29 6.99
CA MET A 239 -1.74 18.38 6.67
C MET A 239 -2.58 18.85 7.87
N ALA A 240 -2.34 18.30 9.06
CA ALA A 240 -3.09 18.69 10.25
C ALA A 240 -2.83 20.17 10.61
N ASN A 241 -1.57 20.63 10.51
CA ASN A 241 -1.24 22.04 10.75
C ASN A 241 -1.87 22.97 9.70
N VAL A 242 -1.95 22.57 8.44
CA VAL A 242 -2.70 23.32 7.40
C VAL A 242 -4.18 23.44 7.79
N LYS A 243 -4.85 22.34 8.17
CA LYS A 243 -6.26 22.37 8.59
C LYS A 243 -6.49 23.22 9.86
N LEU A 244 -5.49 23.33 10.72
CA LEU A 244 -5.52 24.13 11.95
C LEU A 244 -5.08 25.59 11.75
N GLY A 245 -4.72 26.02 10.53
CA GLY A 245 -4.24 27.37 10.25
C GLY A 245 -2.84 27.69 10.81
N ARG A 246 -2.06 26.66 11.16
CA ARG A 246 -0.72 26.75 11.76
C ARG A 246 0.34 26.75 10.67
N ALA A 247 0.45 27.87 9.95
CA ALA A 247 1.27 27.95 8.73
C ALA A 247 2.77 27.72 8.95
N ALA A 248 3.33 28.21 10.06
CA ALA A 248 4.75 28.05 10.37
C ALA A 248 5.10 26.58 10.65
N GLU A 249 4.28 25.91 11.45
CA GLU A 249 4.42 24.50 11.80
C GLU A 249 4.16 23.58 10.61
N ALA A 250 3.26 23.98 9.70
CA ALA A 250 3.08 23.29 8.42
C ALA A 250 4.35 23.41 7.56
N GLU A 251 4.91 24.61 7.38
CA GLU A 251 6.15 24.78 6.60
C GLU A 251 7.33 24.02 7.23
N GLU A 252 7.46 24.00 8.56
CA GLU A 252 8.47 23.21 9.25
C GLU A 252 8.30 21.70 8.98
N ALA A 253 7.09 21.18 9.11
CA ALA A 253 6.78 19.79 8.80
C ALA A 253 7.10 19.45 7.34
N PHE A 254 6.81 20.36 6.41
CA PHE A 254 7.18 20.18 5.01
C PHE A 254 8.70 20.20 4.77
N GLY A 255 9.43 21.06 5.47
CA GLY A 255 10.89 21.02 5.48
C GLY A 255 11.43 19.65 5.89
N LYS A 256 10.82 19.00 6.87
CA LYS A 256 11.16 17.62 7.28
C LYS A 256 10.81 16.59 6.20
N ILE A 257 9.67 16.70 5.52
CA ILE A 257 9.33 15.86 4.36
C ILE A 257 10.42 15.96 3.29
N ALA A 258 10.80 17.19 2.92
CA ALA A 258 11.81 17.43 1.91
C ALA A 258 13.18 16.87 2.31
N ALA A 259 13.64 17.14 3.53
CA ALA A 259 14.92 16.66 4.03
C ALA A 259 14.98 15.12 4.09
N LEU A 260 13.96 14.47 4.67
CA LEU A 260 13.90 13.02 4.80
C LEU A 260 13.78 12.36 3.42
N GLY A 261 12.87 12.84 2.57
CA GLY A 261 12.64 12.27 1.26
C GLY A 261 13.87 12.37 0.35
N LEU A 262 14.64 13.47 0.43
CA LEU A 262 15.91 13.57 -0.28
C LEU A 262 16.98 12.64 0.32
N ALA A 263 17.08 12.56 1.65
CA ALA A 263 18.06 11.67 2.30
C ALA A 263 17.85 10.20 1.95
N THR A 264 16.60 9.78 1.71
CA THR A 264 16.26 8.40 1.34
C THR A 264 16.00 8.20 -0.16
N SER A 265 16.25 9.21 -1.00
CA SER A 265 15.92 9.22 -2.43
C SER A 265 14.48 8.78 -2.76
N ASN A 266 13.53 9.19 -1.91
CA ASN A 266 12.13 8.78 -1.95
C ASN A 266 11.16 9.98 -1.88
N LEU A 267 11.60 11.15 -2.36
CA LEU A 267 10.74 12.32 -2.39
C LEU A 267 9.95 12.37 -3.70
N ALA A 268 8.66 12.08 -3.64
CA ALA A 268 7.76 12.24 -4.78
C ALA A 268 6.56 13.10 -4.38
N VAL A 269 6.46 14.30 -4.91
CA VAL A 269 5.49 15.33 -4.51
C VAL A 269 4.39 15.46 -5.55
N LYS A 270 3.14 15.56 -5.10
CA LYS A 270 1.96 15.75 -5.95
C LYS A 270 1.86 17.22 -6.41
N ILE A 271 2.66 17.60 -7.38
CA ILE A 271 2.58 18.91 -8.04
C ILE A 271 1.72 18.76 -9.29
N LEU A 272 0.49 19.29 -9.23
CA LEU A 272 -0.44 19.19 -10.35
C LEU A 272 -0.27 20.37 -11.32
N PHE A 273 -0.40 20.06 -12.61
CA PHE A 273 -0.24 21.00 -13.70
C PHE A 273 -1.51 21.08 -14.53
N ARG A 274 -1.76 22.24 -15.13
CA ARG A 274 -2.86 22.39 -16.11
C ARG A 274 -2.63 21.45 -17.29
N PRO A 275 -3.70 20.91 -17.91
CA PRO A 275 -3.58 20.02 -19.07
C PRO A 275 -2.67 20.60 -20.16
N GLY A 276 -1.73 19.79 -20.65
CA GLY A 276 -0.78 20.19 -21.71
C GLY A 276 0.22 21.29 -21.34
N SER A 277 0.19 21.83 -20.13
CA SER A 277 0.99 22.98 -19.70
C SER A 277 2.03 22.62 -18.62
N THR A 278 2.98 23.54 -18.42
CA THR A 278 3.91 23.62 -17.28
C THR A 278 3.42 24.55 -16.18
N ASP A 279 2.25 25.17 -16.35
CA ASP A 279 1.61 25.97 -15.32
C ASP A 279 0.98 25.08 -14.26
N PHE A 280 1.09 25.50 -13.01
CA PHE A 280 0.47 24.79 -11.90
C PHE A 280 -1.06 24.90 -11.95
N LEU A 281 -1.71 23.83 -11.53
CA LEU A 281 -3.14 23.75 -11.30
C LEU A 281 -3.42 23.93 -9.80
N GLY A 282 -4.23 24.92 -9.44
CA GLY A 282 -4.63 25.17 -8.04
C GLY A 282 -3.61 25.97 -7.24
N GLU A 283 -3.14 25.38 -6.14
CA GLU A 283 -2.44 26.03 -5.02
C GLU A 283 -1.01 26.50 -5.33
N ALA A 284 -0.87 27.53 -6.19
CA ALA A 284 0.43 28.03 -6.61
C ALA A 284 1.34 28.48 -5.45
N GLU A 285 0.78 29.08 -4.40
CA GLU A 285 1.53 29.51 -3.21
C GLU A 285 2.05 28.32 -2.40
N THR A 286 1.21 27.30 -2.20
CA THR A 286 1.60 26.03 -1.55
C THR A 286 2.76 25.38 -2.30
N TYR A 287 2.66 25.25 -3.63
CA TYR A 287 3.74 24.67 -4.43
C TYR A 287 5.01 25.53 -4.42
N ALA A 288 4.88 26.85 -4.36
CA ALA A 288 6.05 27.73 -4.21
C ALA A 288 6.77 27.49 -2.87
N MET A 289 6.02 27.36 -1.77
CA MET A 289 6.59 26.98 -0.47
C MET A 289 7.27 25.62 -0.51
N TRP A 290 6.61 24.61 -1.10
CA TRP A 290 7.19 23.27 -1.23
C TRP A 290 8.52 23.28 -1.99
N LEU A 291 8.55 23.95 -3.15
CA LEU A 291 9.76 24.05 -3.96
C LEU A 291 10.88 24.82 -3.26
N ARG A 292 10.54 25.85 -2.49
CA ARG A 292 11.52 26.57 -1.64
C ARG A 292 12.14 25.65 -0.60
N GLN A 293 11.34 24.86 0.12
CA GLN A 293 11.83 23.90 1.12
C GLN A 293 12.69 22.80 0.49
N ILE A 294 12.29 22.27 -0.67
CA ILE A 294 13.07 21.28 -1.44
C ILE A 294 14.41 21.87 -1.90
N ALA A 295 14.41 23.10 -2.41
CA ALA A 295 15.63 23.76 -2.85
C ALA A 295 16.62 23.97 -1.70
N ARG A 296 16.12 24.39 -0.52
CA ARG A 296 16.93 24.55 0.70
C ARG A 296 17.50 23.22 1.19
N ALA A 297 16.68 22.17 1.24
CA ALA A 297 17.13 20.83 1.61
C ALA A 297 18.21 20.30 0.64
N ALA A 298 18.01 20.48 -0.68
CA ALA A 298 18.99 20.10 -1.69
C ALA A 298 20.29 20.92 -1.60
N GLN A 299 20.21 22.21 -1.23
CA GLN A 299 21.40 23.05 -1.05
C GLN A 299 22.36 22.46 0.00
N GLY A 300 21.81 21.97 1.12
CA GLY A 300 22.58 21.39 2.22
C GLY A 300 23.18 20.01 1.94
N SER A 301 22.82 19.37 0.83
CA SER A 301 23.35 18.06 0.42
C SER A 301 24.55 18.20 -0.52
N SER A 302 25.55 17.33 -0.37
CA SER A 302 26.65 17.20 -1.35
C SER A 302 26.23 16.43 -2.61
N MET A 303 25.06 15.81 -2.60
CA MET A 303 24.53 15.03 -3.72
C MET A 303 23.87 15.95 -4.77
N CYS A 304 23.80 15.43 -5.99
CA CYS A 304 23.08 16.05 -7.09
C CYS A 304 21.62 15.60 -7.10
N LEU A 305 20.73 16.49 -7.52
CA LEU A 305 19.30 16.28 -7.56
C LEU A 305 18.85 15.96 -8.99
N MET A 306 18.08 14.90 -9.17
CA MET A 306 17.36 14.59 -10.41
C MET A 306 15.88 14.86 -10.19
N VAL A 307 15.33 15.80 -10.96
CA VAL A 307 13.90 16.12 -11.00
C VAL A 307 13.26 15.28 -12.11
N VAL A 308 12.38 14.36 -11.76
CA VAL A 308 11.72 13.46 -12.70
C VAL A 308 10.25 13.84 -12.81
N GLY A 309 9.79 14.13 -14.01
CA GLY A 309 8.38 14.37 -14.31
C GLY A 309 7.67 13.07 -14.68
N HIS A 310 6.44 12.90 -14.19
CA HIS A 310 5.57 11.78 -14.50
C HIS A 310 4.21 12.27 -15.04
N THR A 311 3.54 11.42 -15.83
CA THR A 311 2.18 11.65 -16.35
C THR A 311 1.30 10.43 -16.08
N SER A 312 -0.01 10.59 -16.19
CA SER A 312 -0.91 9.44 -16.29
C SER A 312 -0.72 8.70 -17.63
N ARG A 313 -1.37 7.54 -17.75
CA ARG A 313 -1.36 6.69 -18.94
C ARG A 313 -2.16 7.28 -20.13
N THR A 314 -2.86 8.38 -19.93
CA THR A 314 -3.73 8.99 -20.94
C THR A 314 -2.93 9.77 -21.98
N GLY A 315 -3.22 9.57 -23.27
CA GLY A 315 -2.61 10.31 -24.38
C GLY A 315 -1.55 9.51 -25.16
N GLY A 316 -0.75 10.20 -25.97
CA GLY A 316 0.32 9.58 -26.76
C GLY A 316 1.64 9.52 -25.99
N GLU A 317 2.39 8.42 -26.12
CA GLU A 317 3.63 8.20 -25.36
C GLU A 317 4.66 9.32 -25.56
N GLN A 318 4.95 9.65 -26.82
CA GLN A 318 5.92 10.69 -27.17
C GLN A 318 5.50 12.06 -26.62
N LEU A 319 4.20 12.36 -26.63
CA LEU A 319 3.66 13.59 -26.06
C LEU A 319 3.88 13.64 -24.55
N ASN A 320 3.63 12.53 -23.85
CA ASN A 320 3.78 12.44 -22.41
C ASN A 320 5.24 12.46 -21.95
N ARG A 321 6.15 11.81 -22.68
CA ARG A 321 7.61 11.96 -22.45
C ARG A 321 8.06 13.41 -22.60
N ALA A 322 7.64 14.08 -23.67
CA ALA A 322 7.98 15.48 -23.88
C ALA A 322 7.36 16.41 -22.82
N LEU A 323 6.10 16.18 -22.44
CA LEU A 323 5.39 16.99 -21.45
C LEU A 323 5.99 16.85 -20.06
N SER A 324 6.27 15.62 -19.62
CA SER A 324 6.93 15.36 -18.34
C SER A 324 8.33 15.99 -18.28
N GLN A 325 9.12 15.92 -19.36
CA GLN A 325 10.43 16.57 -19.44
C GLN A 325 10.31 18.10 -19.28
N ARG A 326 9.36 18.74 -19.97
CA ARG A 326 9.14 20.20 -19.84
C ARG A 326 8.73 20.60 -18.43
N ARG A 327 7.86 19.80 -17.77
CA ARG A 327 7.44 20.04 -16.38
C ARG A 327 8.62 19.89 -15.40
N ALA A 328 9.45 18.86 -15.57
CA ALA A 328 10.67 18.69 -14.78
C ALA A 328 11.62 19.90 -14.94
N GLN A 329 11.81 20.38 -16.18
CA GLN A 329 12.60 21.58 -16.46
C GLN A 329 12.03 22.84 -15.78
N ALA A 330 10.71 23.06 -15.88
CA ALA A 330 10.07 24.20 -15.22
C ALA A 330 10.22 24.15 -13.68
N VAL A 331 10.17 22.96 -13.09
CA VAL A 331 10.43 22.76 -11.65
C VAL A 331 11.89 23.06 -11.32
N ARG A 332 12.85 22.55 -12.09
CA ARG A 332 14.27 22.85 -11.91
C ARG A 332 14.54 24.36 -11.92
N GLU A 333 13.95 25.09 -12.86
CA GLU A 333 14.12 26.54 -12.94
C GLU A 333 13.60 27.27 -11.70
N ARG A 334 12.50 26.80 -11.10
CA ARG A 334 11.99 27.32 -9.82
C ARG A 334 12.97 27.04 -8.69
N LEU A 335 13.49 25.81 -8.57
CA LEU A 335 14.49 25.46 -7.55
C LEU A 335 15.75 26.33 -7.66
N VAL A 336 16.22 26.57 -8.88
CA VAL A 336 17.40 27.42 -9.14
C VAL A 336 17.14 28.89 -8.81
N ARG A 337 15.91 29.39 -9.03
CA ARG A 337 15.54 30.75 -8.60
C ARG A 337 15.57 30.91 -7.09
N GLU A 338 15.08 29.90 -6.35
CA GLU A 338 15.13 29.88 -4.88
C GLU A 338 16.56 29.78 -4.35
N VAL A 339 17.38 28.92 -4.97
CA VAL A 339 18.77 28.70 -4.59
C VAL A 339 19.68 28.72 -5.83
N PRO A 340 20.26 29.88 -6.19
CA PRO A 340 21.11 30.02 -7.38
C PRO A 340 22.32 29.09 -7.42
N ALA A 341 22.82 28.66 -6.25
CA ALA A 341 23.92 27.71 -6.14
C ALA A 341 23.60 26.33 -6.76
N LEU A 342 22.31 25.98 -6.91
CA LEU A 342 21.86 24.75 -7.57
C LEU A 342 22.06 24.77 -9.09
N ALA A 343 22.28 25.94 -9.70
CA ALA A 343 22.59 26.05 -11.13
C ALA A 343 24.01 25.55 -11.48
N ARG A 344 24.92 25.55 -10.51
CA ARG A 344 26.34 25.25 -10.73
C ARG A 344 26.53 23.77 -11.02
N ALA A 345 27.49 23.45 -11.89
CA ALA A 345 28.00 22.09 -12.13
C ALA A 345 26.90 21.02 -12.33
N GLN A 346 25.79 21.39 -13.00
CA GLN A 346 24.65 20.50 -13.21
C GLN A 346 24.11 19.83 -11.93
N ARG A 347 24.15 20.54 -10.78
CA ARG A 347 23.65 20.04 -9.49
C ARG A 347 22.18 19.63 -9.51
N VAL A 348 21.40 20.21 -10.41
CA VAL A 348 20.02 19.79 -10.67
C VAL A 348 19.89 19.39 -12.13
N ARG A 349 19.50 18.14 -12.36
CA ARG A 349 19.19 17.54 -13.67
C ARG A 349 17.70 17.21 -13.76
N THR A 350 17.23 16.96 -14.97
CA THR A 350 15.80 16.76 -15.24
C THR A 350 15.59 15.59 -16.18
N GLU A 351 14.56 14.79 -15.91
CA GLU A 351 14.15 13.67 -16.74
C GLU A 351 12.62 13.63 -16.88
N GLY A 352 12.12 13.28 -18.07
CA GLY A 352 10.71 13.02 -18.32
C GLY A 352 10.46 11.54 -18.55
N ARG A 353 9.70 10.91 -17.66
CA ARG A 353 9.38 9.47 -17.74
C ARG A 353 8.04 9.17 -18.39
N GLY A 354 7.25 10.19 -18.71
CA GLY A 354 5.87 9.97 -19.18
C GLY A 354 5.12 9.06 -18.20
N TRP A 355 4.58 7.96 -18.70
CA TRP A 355 3.87 6.96 -17.89
C TRP A 355 4.67 5.68 -17.60
N ASP A 356 5.98 5.67 -17.88
CA ASP A 356 6.81 4.46 -17.76
C ASP A 356 6.86 3.91 -16.33
N GLU A 357 6.74 4.81 -15.35
CA GLU A 357 6.84 4.53 -13.91
C GLU A 357 5.51 4.87 -13.18
N ASN A 358 4.37 4.57 -13.81
CA ASN A 358 3.06 4.66 -13.14
C ASN A 358 2.99 3.68 -11.95
N ILE A 359 2.43 4.16 -10.85
CA ILE A 359 2.21 3.41 -9.62
C ILE A 359 0.85 2.70 -9.69
N VAL A 360 -0.19 3.41 -10.11
CA VAL A 360 -1.56 2.88 -10.19
C VAL A 360 -1.89 2.46 -11.61
N GLY A 361 -1.70 3.37 -12.57
CA GLY A 361 -1.69 3.07 -14.00
C GLY A 361 -3.05 2.83 -14.63
N THR A 362 -4.16 3.24 -13.99
CA THR A 362 -5.50 2.97 -14.52
C THR A 362 -5.89 3.89 -15.69
N GLY A 363 -5.31 5.08 -15.77
CA GLY A 363 -5.60 6.06 -16.83
C GLY A 363 -6.99 6.70 -16.71
N THR A 364 -7.57 6.68 -15.51
CA THR A 364 -8.87 7.29 -15.18
C THR A 364 -8.77 8.78 -14.90
N ASP A 365 -7.55 9.26 -14.63
CA ASP A 365 -7.23 10.67 -14.38
C ASP A 365 -7.94 11.31 -13.17
N ASP A 366 -8.54 10.50 -12.29
CA ASP A 366 -9.11 10.95 -11.03
C ASP A 366 -8.11 10.85 -9.85
N MET A 367 -8.63 10.84 -8.62
CA MET A 367 -7.84 10.77 -7.39
C MET A 367 -7.11 9.44 -7.21
N ARG A 368 -7.60 8.34 -7.80
CA ARG A 368 -6.94 7.04 -7.78
C ARG A 368 -5.59 7.09 -8.49
N ASP A 369 -5.52 7.84 -9.60
CA ASP A 369 -4.29 8.03 -10.38
C ASP A 369 -3.51 9.29 -10.01
N ALA A 370 -3.87 10.00 -8.93
CA ALA A 370 -3.20 11.25 -8.56
C ALA A 370 -1.68 11.06 -8.30
N LEU A 371 -1.27 9.87 -7.86
CA LEU A 371 0.14 9.51 -7.67
C LEU A 371 0.92 9.38 -8.98
N ASP A 372 0.25 9.13 -10.10
CA ASP A 372 0.92 9.02 -11.40
C ASP A 372 1.25 10.40 -11.99
N ARG A 373 0.53 11.44 -11.55
CA ARG A 373 0.75 12.84 -11.94
C ARG A 373 1.59 13.56 -10.88
N ARG A 374 2.85 13.15 -10.74
CA ARG A 374 3.77 13.63 -9.70
C ARG A 374 5.07 14.19 -10.27
N VAL A 375 5.81 14.88 -9.42
CA VAL A 375 7.22 15.21 -9.65
C VAL A 375 8.06 14.52 -8.58
N GLU A 376 9.03 13.74 -9.02
CA GLU A 376 9.93 13.00 -8.15
C GLU A 376 11.31 13.66 -8.10
N PHE A 377 11.94 13.57 -6.94
CA PHE A 377 13.21 14.20 -6.62
C PHE A 377 14.15 13.12 -6.11
N LYS A 378 14.98 12.58 -7.01
CA LYS A 378 15.95 11.53 -6.71
C LYS A 378 17.30 12.18 -6.40
N VAL A 379 18.02 11.66 -5.40
CA VAL A 379 19.40 12.09 -5.13
C VAL A 379 20.37 11.10 -5.75
N GLN A 380 21.46 11.62 -6.31
CA GLN A 380 22.48 10.81 -6.96
C GLN A 380 23.86 11.47 -6.83
N SER A 381 24.92 10.69 -7.02
CA SER A 381 26.27 11.24 -7.08
C SER A 381 26.37 12.29 -8.19
N CYS A 382 27.08 13.38 -7.92
CA CYS A 382 27.38 14.36 -8.95
C CYS A 382 28.33 13.75 -9.99
N THR A 383 28.06 14.00 -11.26
CA THR A 383 28.86 13.52 -12.40
C THR A 383 29.34 14.68 -13.25
#